data_AF-F2BWN2-F1
#
_entry.id   AF-F2BWN2-F1
#
_cell.length_a   1.000
_cell.length_b   1.000
_cell.length_c   1.000
_cell.angle_alpha   90.00
_cell.angle_beta   90.00
_cell.angle_gamma   90.00
#
_symmetry.space_group_name_H-M   'P 1'
#
loop_
_entity.id
_entity.type
_entity.pdbx_description
1 polymer ?
#
loop_
_entity_poly.entity_id
_entity_poly.type
_entity_poly.pdbx_seq_one_letter_code
_entity_poly.pdbx_strand_id
1 'polypeptide(L)'
;MTDFRLASLIADGLVSTGIEGDFGSVCCSTVGDYPSIGCSSWEGERADDLLLRIEGGERFARRSYSDLLMCGDLPVLSDILRKNSTVQIEKLSEDCISYVDALSSIETLFEPRCIIYAGMWCPTSVSVVLSFLRRYEGLIDLNDIALLNDMFIKGYARYADCSEYAAVYENRANGTYRYVLSIEV
;
A
#
# COMPACT_ATOMS: atom_id res chain seq x y z
N MET A 1 12.84 7.30 -15.42
CA MET A 1 11.44 6.91 -15.17
C MET A 1 10.70 8.10 -14.58
N THR A 2 9.38 8.24 -14.80
CA THR A 2 8.58 9.30 -14.15
C THR A 2 8.08 8.87 -12.78
N ASP A 3 7.82 9.81 -11.88
CA ASP A 3 7.32 9.53 -10.53
C ASP A 3 5.97 8.82 -10.57
N PHE A 4 5.10 9.23 -11.50
CA PHE A 4 3.82 8.54 -11.72
C PHE A 4 4.01 7.08 -12.14
N ARG A 5 5.01 6.78 -12.99
CA ARG A 5 5.28 5.39 -13.39
C ARG A 5 5.80 4.55 -12.22
N LEU A 6 6.66 5.11 -11.37
CA LEU A 6 7.09 4.46 -10.12
C LEU A 6 5.90 4.20 -9.21
N ALA A 7 5.03 5.19 -9.02
CA ALA A 7 3.85 5.10 -8.18
C ALA A 7 2.87 4.02 -8.68
N SER A 8 2.63 3.94 -10.00
CA SER A 8 1.83 2.86 -10.58
C SER A 8 2.45 1.48 -10.36
N LEU A 9 3.77 1.34 -10.52
CA LEU A 9 4.44 0.05 -10.28
C LEU A 9 4.42 -0.36 -8.80
N ILE A 10 4.45 0.60 -7.87
CA ILE A 10 4.24 0.35 -6.44
C ILE A 10 2.80 -0.12 -6.21
N ALA A 11 1.80 0.57 -6.74
CA ALA A 11 0.39 0.21 -6.60
C ALA A 11 0.10 -1.20 -7.15
N ASP A 12 0.58 -1.51 -8.34
CA ASP A 12 0.49 -2.84 -8.95
C ASP A 12 1.15 -3.91 -8.06
N GLY A 13 2.28 -3.57 -7.44
CA GLY A 13 2.98 -4.43 -6.49
C GLY A 13 2.16 -4.71 -5.24
N LEU A 14 1.60 -3.67 -4.62
CA LEU A 14 0.76 -3.78 -3.42
C LEU A 14 -0.42 -4.70 -3.63
N VAL A 15 -1.12 -4.54 -4.77
CA VAL A 15 -2.26 -5.36 -5.16
C VAL A 15 -1.84 -6.79 -5.47
N SER A 16 -0.84 -6.98 -6.34
CA SER A 16 -0.46 -8.32 -6.83
C SER A 16 0.17 -9.21 -5.75
N THR A 17 0.79 -8.61 -4.74
CA THR A 17 1.38 -9.33 -3.61
C THR A 17 0.44 -9.47 -2.40
N GLY A 18 -0.74 -8.82 -2.44
CA GLY A 18 -1.71 -8.87 -1.34
C GLY A 18 -1.18 -8.25 -0.04
N ILE A 19 -0.33 -7.21 -0.15
CA ILE A 19 0.24 -6.52 1.02
C ILE A 19 -0.82 -5.77 1.82
N GLU A 20 -1.81 -5.20 1.13
CA GLU A 20 -2.92 -4.49 1.76
C GLU A 20 -4.18 -5.37 1.78
N GLY A 21 -5.21 -5.04 1.00
CA GLY A 21 -6.49 -5.74 1.00
C GLY A 21 -6.97 -6.13 -0.39
N ASP A 22 -8.05 -6.92 -0.42
CA ASP A 22 -8.72 -7.30 -1.66
C ASP A 22 -9.59 -6.14 -2.19
N PHE A 23 -9.79 -6.10 -3.51
CA PHE A 23 -10.65 -5.09 -4.16
C PHE A 23 -12.09 -5.02 -3.64
N GLY A 24 -12.60 -6.10 -3.05
CA GLY A 24 -13.96 -6.15 -2.49
C GLY A 24 -14.04 -5.91 -0.99
N SER A 25 -12.94 -5.55 -0.33
CA SER A 25 -12.87 -5.44 1.11
C SER A 25 -13.80 -4.34 1.62
N VAL A 26 -14.59 -4.67 2.63
CA VAL A 26 -15.43 -3.71 3.38
C VAL A 26 -15.44 -4.16 4.84
N CYS A 27 -14.84 -3.36 5.72
CA CYS A 27 -14.85 -3.61 7.15
C CYS A 27 -15.16 -2.33 7.93
N CYS A 28 -15.50 -2.49 9.21
CA CYS A 28 -15.62 -1.35 10.11
C CYS A 28 -14.22 -0.90 10.50
N SER A 29 -13.97 0.41 10.43
CA SER A 29 -12.72 0.96 10.94
C SER A 29 -12.53 0.69 12.43
N THR A 30 -11.28 0.58 12.86
CA THR A 30 -10.91 0.37 14.26
C THR A 30 -11.03 1.64 15.11
N VAL A 31 -11.15 2.82 14.48
CA VAL A 31 -11.19 4.11 15.18
C VAL A 31 -12.55 4.82 15.12
N GLY A 32 -13.56 4.24 14.45
CA GLY A 32 -14.90 4.83 14.39
C GLY A 32 -15.92 4.07 13.55
N ASP A 33 -17.18 4.54 13.56
CA ASP A 33 -18.29 3.98 12.77
C ASP A 33 -18.24 4.47 11.32
N TYR A 34 -17.25 4.01 10.57
CA TYR A 34 -17.14 4.32 9.16
C TYR A 34 -16.50 3.15 8.40
N PRO A 35 -16.83 2.99 7.11
CA PRO A 35 -16.34 1.87 6.33
C PRO A 35 -14.87 2.09 5.94
N SER A 36 -14.07 1.04 6.07
CA SER A 36 -12.77 0.90 5.44
C SER A 36 -12.92 -0.02 4.23
N ILE A 37 -12.56 0.48 3.04
CA ILE A 37 -12.96 -0.13 1.76
C ILE A 37 -11.82 -0.31 0.77
N GLY A 38 -11.99 -1.29 -0.11
CA GLY A 38 -11.16 -1.51 -1.29
C GLY A 38 -9.75 -2.02 -0.97
N CYS A 39 -8.90 -2.07 -2.00
CA CYS A 39 -7.59 -2.70 -1.89
C CYS A 39 -6.60 -1.98 -0.96
N SER A 40 -6.79 -0.70 -0.67
CA SER A 40 -5.93 0.08 0.24
C SER A 40 -6.61 0.45 1.56
N SER A 41 -7.74 -0.19 1.87
CA SER A 41 -8.48 0.07 3.13
C SER A 41 -8.77 1.56 3.31
N TRP A 42 -9.23 2.22 2.24
CA TRP A 42 -9.52 3.66 2.26
C TRP A 42 -10.63 3.97 3.26
N GLU A 43 -10.46 5.09 3.97
CA GLU A 43 -11.34 5.52 5.05
C GLU A 43 -11.73 7.01 4.87
N GLY A 44 -12.87 7.40 5.43
CA GLY A 44 -13.34 8.79 5.44
C GLY A 44 -13.37 9.43 4.04
N GLU A 45 -12.80 10.63 3.90
CA GLU A 45 -12.79 11.36 2.63
C GLU A 45 -12.08 10.59 1.51
N ARG A 46 -11.08 9.76 1.83
CA ARG A 46 -10.42 8.92 0.82
C ARG A 46 -11.35 7.82 0.31
N ALA A 47 -12.17 7.24 1.19
CA ALA A 47 -13.19 6.27 0.78
C ALA A 47 -14.26 6.93 -0.08
N ASP A 48 -14.73 8.12 0.33
CA ASP A 48 -15.74 8.88 -0.42
C ASP A 48 -15.24 9.28 -1.81
N ASP A 49 -14.00 9.73 -1.93
CA ASP A 49 -13.38 10.04 -3.22
C ASP A 49 -13.35 8.81 -4.14
N LEU A 50 -13.02 7.62 -3.64
CA LEU A 50 -13.11 6.39 -4.43
C LEU A 50 -14.55 6.13 -4.90
N LEU A 51 -15.51 6.20 -3.98
CA LEU A 51 -16.91 5.90 -4.26
C LEU A 51 -17.50 6.86 -5.30
N LEU A 52 -17.13 8.13 -5.25
CA LEU A 52 -17.59 9.14 -6.21
C LEU A 52 -16.99 8.97 -7.62
N ARG A 53 -15.90 8.20 -7.77
CA ARG A 53 -15.33 7.82 -9.08
C ARG A 53 -16.02 6.60 -9.69
N ILE A 54 -16.79 5.85 -8.91
CA ILE A 54 -17.46 4.61 -9.33
C ILE A 54 -18.93 4.91 -9.64
N GLU A 55 -19.41 4.48 -10.81
CA GLU A 55 -20.82 4.59 -11.16
C GLU A 55 -21.70 3.83 -10.15
N GLY A 56 -22.66 4.53 -9.53
CA GLY A 56 -23.52 3.98 -8.47
C GLY A 56 -22.87 3.96 -7.08
N GLY A 57 -21.61 4.40 -6.97
CA GLY A 57 -20.88 4.49 -5.71
C GLY A 57 -21.37 5.62 -4.79
N GLU A 58 -22.00 6.66 -5.36
CA GLU A 58 -22.55 7.81 -4.63
C GLU A 58 -23.60 7.42 -3.58
N ARG A 59 -24.27 6.28 -3.78
CA ARG A 59 -25.24 5.70 -2.82
C ARG A 59 -24.58 5.31 -1.49
N PHE A 60 -23.28 5.02 -1.49
CA PHE A 60 -22.55 4.53 -0.31
C PHE A 60 -21.67 5.60 0.32
N ALA A 61 -21.34 6.66 -0.42
CA ALA A 61 -20.49 7.74 0.06
C ALA A 61 -21.12 8.44 1.29
N ARG A 62 -20.27 8.83 2.24
CA ARG A 62 -20.61 9.54 3.50
C ARG A 62 -21.57 8.79 4.42
N ARG A 63 -21.74 7.48 4.23
CA ARG A 63 -22.55 6.62 5.10
C ARG A 63 -21.66 5.95 6.14
N SER A 64 -22.22 5.79 7.34
CA SER A 64 -21.54 5.07 8.42
C SER A 64 -21.54 3.56 8.13
N TYR A 65 -20.60 2.83 8.73
CA TYR A 65 -20.57 1.37 8.55
C TYR A 65 -21.84 0.72 9.09
N SER A 66 -22.31 1.17 10.26
CA SER A 66 -23.53 0.68 10.90
C SER A 66 -24.77 0.91 10.04
N ASP A 67 -24.88 2.07 9.37
CA ASP A 67 -26.00 2.35 8.46
C ASP A 67 -25.98 1.41 7.23
N LEU A 68 -24.81 1.19 6.63
CA LEU A 68 -24.64 0.22 5.54
C LEU A 68 -25.00 -1.21 5.97
N LEU A 69 -24.61 -1.60 7.19
CA LEU A 69 -24.95 -2.89 7.78
C LEU A 69 -26.46 -3.03 7.99
N MET A 70 -27.09 -2.03 8.60
CA MET A 70 -28.53 -2.04 8.92
C MET A 70 -29.42 -2.06 7.67
N CYS A 71 -28.98 -1.40 6.59
CA CYS A 71 -29.67 -1.44 5.31
C CYS A 71 -29.38 -2.69 4.46
N GLY A 72 -28.45 -3.55 4.88
CA GLY A 72 -28.03 -4.73 4.11
C GLY A 72 -27.21 -4.41 2.87
N ASP A 73 -26.56 -3.25 2.84
CA ASP A 73 -25.86 -2.70 1.67
C ASP A 73 -24.39 -3.15 1.57
N LEU A 74 -23.81 -3.73 2.63
CA LEU A 74 -22.40 -4.18 2.63
C LEU A 74 -22.06 -5.16 1.49
N PRO A 75 -22.87 -6.20 1.18
CA PRO A 75 -22.58 -7.09 0.06
C PRO A 75 -22.64 -6.37 -1.30
N VAL A 76 -23.59 -5.43 -1.46
CA VAL A 76 -23.76 -4.65 -2.69
C VAL A 76 -22.56 -3.73 -2.91
N LEU A 77 -22.12 -3.06 -1.85
CA LEU A 77 -20.91 -2.24 -1.86
C LEU A 77 -19.68 -3.07 -2.22
N SER A 78 -19.50 -4.23 -1.56
CA SER A 78 -18.41 -5.16 -1.84
C SER A 78 -18.38 -5.60 -3.31
N ASP A 79 -19.54 -5.90 -3.90
CA ASP A 79 -19.63 -6.29 -5.31
C ASP A 79 -19.33 -5.15 -6.29
N ILE A 80 -19.78 -3.93 -5.99
CA ILE A 80 -19.44 -2.76 -6.80
C ILE A 80 -17.94 -2.49 -6.76
N LEU A 81 -17.32 -2.57 -5.57
CA LEU A 81 -15.87 -2.39 -5.45
C LEU A 81 -15.11 -3.44 -6.26
N ARG A 82 -15.46 -4.72 -6.15
CA ARG A 82 -14.82 -5.81 -6.94
C ARG A 82 -14.87 -5.57 -8.45
N LYS A 83 -15.99 -5.03 -8.96
CA LYS A 83 -16.18 -4.77 -10.40
C LYS A 83 -15.37 -3.58 -10.90
N ASN A 84 -14.87 -2.72 -10.01
CA ASN A 84 -14.20 -1.47 -10.34
C ASN A 84 -12.73 -1.47 -9.89
N SER A 85 -12.03 -2.58 -10.10
CA SER A 85 -10.61 -2.72 -9.73
C SER A 85 -9.69 -1.70 -10.41
N THR A 86 -9.97 -1.33 -11.67
CA THR A 86 -9.16 -0.34 -12.40
C THR A 86 -9.17 1.02 -11.72
N VAL A 87 -10.35 1.50 -11.29
CA VAL A 87 -10.49 2.78 -10.58
C VAL A 87 -9.74 2.75 -9.24
N GLN A 88 -9.76 1.60 -8.56
CA GLN A 88 -8.99 1.41 -7.33
C GLN A 88 -7.47 1.46 -7.58
N ILE A 89 -6.97 0.82 -8.64
CA ILE A 89 -5.55 0.88 -9.01
C ILE A 89 -5.12 2.30 -9.39
N GLU A 90 -5.95 3.03 -10.14
CA GLU A 90 -5.68 4.43 -10.50
C GLU A 90 -5.56 5.29 -9.24
N LYS A 91 -6.53 5.21 -8.33
CA LYS A 91 -6.48 5.94 -7.05
C LYS A 91 -5.29 5.52 -6.19
N LEU A 92 -4.97 4.23 -6.11
CA LEU A 92 -3.81 3.75 -5.36
C LEU A 92 -2.50 4.26 -5.97
N SER A 93 -2.43 4.36 -7.30
CA SER A 93 -1.28 4.95 -8.00
C SER A 93 -1.12 6.43 -7.65
N GLU A 94 -2.21 7.19 -7.56
CA GLU A 94 -2.18 8.58 -7.08
C GLU A 94 -1.68 8.69 -5.64
N ASP A 95 -2.20 7.84 -4.74
CA ASP A 95 -1.77 7.81 -3.34
C ASP A 95 -0.28 7.47 -3.22
N CYS A 96 0.22 6.54 -4.06
CA CYS A 96 1.62 6.12 -4.09
C CYS A 96 2.59 7.21 -4.58
N ILE A 97 2.13 8.29 -5.20
CA ILE A 97 2.98 9.44 -5.53
C ILE A 97 3.63 10.00 -4.25
N SER A 98 2.85 10.07 -3.16
CA SER A 98 3.37 10.52 -1.87
C SER A 98 4.48 9.61 -1.32
N TYR A 99 4.48 8.32 -1.67
CA TYR A 99 5.55 7.38 -1.30
C TYR A 99 6.82 7.65 -2.10
N VAL A 100 6.68 7.89 -3.41
CA VAL A 100 7.81 8.24 -4.28
C VAL A 100 8.43 9.56 -3.84
N ASP A 101 7.62 10.58 -3.57
CA ASP A 101 8.08 11.88 -3.06
C ASP A 101 8.84 11.72 -1.74
N ALA A 102 8.28 10.94 -0.81
CA ALA A 102 8.90 10.67 0.48
C ALA A 102 10.24 9.94 0.33
N LEU A 103 10.31 8.90 -0.50
CA LEU A 103 11.53 8.11 -0.72
C LEU A 103 12.62 8.92 -1.45
N SER A 104 12.23 9.83 -2.33
CA SER A 104 13.15 10.73 -3.04
C SER A 104 13.91 11.68 -2.10
N SER A 105 13.50 11.78 -0.84
CA SER A 105 14.24 12.50 0.22
C SER A 105 15.44 11.73 0.78
N ILE A 106 15.73 10.53 0.27
CA ILE A 106 16.93 9.73 0.60
C ILE A 106 17.88 9.79 -0.59
N GLU A 107 18.88 10.66 -0.54
CA GLU A 107 19.77 10.95 -1.67
C GLU A 107 20.52 9.72 -2.20
N THR A 108 20.76 8.74 -1.33
CA THR A 108 21.47 7.50 -1.67
C THR A 108 20.58 6.41 -2.25
N LEU A 109 19.26 6.63 -2.36
CA LEU A 109 18.31 5.71 -2.96
C LEU A 109 17.74 6.29 -4.26
N PHE A 110 18.23 5.82 -5.40
CA PHE A 110 17.83 6.33 -6.72
C PHE A 110 17.54 5.22 -7.73
N GLU A 111 17.92 3.97 -7.46
CA GLU A 111 17.65 2.85 -8.35
C GLU A 111 16.14 2.52 -8.37
N PRO A 112 15.47 2.61 -9.55
CA PRO A 112 14.02 2.44 -9.66
C PRO A 112 13.46 1.17 -9.02
N ARG A 113 14.13 0.02 -9.18
CA ARG A 113 13.71 -1.25 -8.56
C ARG A 113 13.71 -1.16 -7.03
N CYS A 114 14.73 -0.53 -6.46
CA CYS A 114 14.86 -0.35 -5.02
C CYS A 114 13.85 0.66 -4.47
N ILE A 115 13.53 1.72 -5.22
CA ILE A 115 12.46 2.66 -4.90
C ILE A 115 11.11 1.94 -4.88
N ILE A 116 10.79 1.13 -5.90
CA ILE A 116 9.54 0.35 -5.95
C ILE A 116 9.47 -0.62 -4.77
N TYR A 117 10.56 -1.34 -4.50
CA TYR A 117 10.66 -2.24 -3.35
C TYR A 117 10.33 -1.50 -2.05
N ALA A 118 11.01 -0.39 -1.77
CA ALA A 118 10.78 0.41 -0.56
C ALA A 118 9.37 1.01 -0.52
N GLY A 119 8.84 1.46 -1.66
CA GLY A 119 7.50 2.02 -1.79
C GLY A 119 6.40 1.02 -1.43
N MET A 120 6.59 -0.26 -1.74
CA MET A 120 5.67 -1.33 -1.33
C MET A 120 5.64 -1.56 0.18
N TRP A 121 6.57 -0.99 0.95
CA TRP A 121 6.56 -1.02 2.43
C TRP A 121 5.86 0.19 3.06
N CYS A 122 5.71 1.28 2.32
CA CYS A 122 5.16 2.54 2.81
C CYS A 122 3.74 2.48 3.40
N PRO A 123 2.81 1.62 2.95
CA PRO A 123 1.48 1.53 3.55
C PRO A 123 1.44 1.23 5.04
N THR A 124 2.47 0.54 5.56
CA THR A 124 2.55 0.23 7.00
C THR A 124 2.87 1.48 7.82
N SER A 125 3.85 2.26 7.35
CA SER A 125 4.16 3.59 7.84
C SER A 125 5.31 4.19 7.03
N VAL A 126 5.03 5.24 6.26
CA VAL A 126 6.04 5.98 5.49
C VAL A 126 7.18 6.44 6.40
N SER A 127 6.86 6.98 7.58
CA SER A 127 7.87 7.52 8.50
C SER A 127 8.81 6.43 9.04
N VAL A 128 8.26 5.26 9.39
CA VAL A 128 9.07 4.13 9.87
C VAL A 128 9.96 3.57 8.75
N VAL A 129 9.44 3.44 7.53
CA VAL A 129 10.23 2.99 6.37
C VAL A 129 11.37 3.96 6.09
N LEU A 130 11.11 5.27 6.04
CA LEU A 130 12.17 6.27 5.84
C LEU A 130 13.22 6.22 6.93
N SER A 131 12.82 6.21 8.20
CA SER A 131 13.78 6.16 9.31
C SER A 131 14.57 4.85 9.34
N PHE A 132 13.97 3.74 8.91
CA PHE A 132 14.66 2.46 8.75
C PHE A 132 15.72 2.53 7.65
N LEU A 133 15.35 3.00 6.44
CA LEU A 133 16.30 3.14 5.32
C LEU A 133 17.47 4.07 5.69
N ARG A 134 17.18 5.23 6.29
CA ARG A 134 18.19 6.21 6.72
C ARG A 134 19.19 5.64 7.73
N ARG A 135 18.77 4.71 8.57
CA ARG A 135 19.68 4.04 9.53
C ARG A 135 20.79 3.25 8.84
N TYR A 136 20.55 2.80 7.61
CA TYR A 136 21.48 1.98 6.84
C TYR A 136 22.22 2.76 5.75
N GLU A 137 21.97 4.07 5.63
CA GLU A 137 22.75 4.94 4.75
C GLU A 137 24.24 4.90 5.12
N GLY A 138 25.08 4.61 4.11
CA GLY A 138 26.52 4.45 4.30
C GLY A 138 26.95 3.12 4.95
N LEU A 139 26.02 2.26 5.35
CA LEU A 139 26.31 0.91 5.87
C LEU A 139 26.14 -0.17 4.81
N ILE A 140 25.16 -0.01 3.93
CA ILE A 140 24.92 -0.88 2.77
C ILE A 140 24.64 -0.03 1.53
N ASP A 141 24.74 -0.63 0.35
CA ASP A 141 24.22 -0.01 -0.86
C ASP A 141 22.70 -0.18 -0.93
N LEU A 142 21.95 0.91 -0.74
CA LEU A 142 20.49 0.91 -0.84
C LEU A 142 19.99 0.66 -2.28
N ASN A 143 20.88 0.72 -3.28
CA ASN A 143 20.58 0.45 -4.68
C ASN A 143 20.84 -1.01 -5.07
N ASP A 144 21.33 -1.84 -4.15
CA ASP A 144 21.39 -3.29 -4.33
C ASP A 144 20.11 -3.94 -3.79
N ILE A 145 19.26 -4.40 -4.69
CA ILE A 145 17.96 -5.01 -4.36
C ILE A 145 18.09 -6.26 -3.46
N ALA A 146 19.19 -7.02 -3.57
CA ALA A 146 19.40 -8.20 -2.73
C ALA A 146 19.80 -7.79 -1.30
N LEU A 147 20.67 -6.79 -1.15
CA LEU A 147 21.02 -6.22 0.16
C LEU A 147 19.81 -5.55 0.81
N LEU A 148 19.01 -4.83 0.03
CA LEU A 148 17.78 -4.20 0.50
C LEU A 148 16.80 -5.26 1.03
N ASN A 149 16.56 -6.34 0.29
CA ASN A 149 15.71 -7.44 0.73
C ASN A 149 16.23 -8.10 2.02
N ASP A 150 17.51 -8.44 2.08
CA ASP A 150 18.13 -9.05 3.25
C ASP A 150 18.01 -8.16 4.50
N MET A 151 18.20 -6.85 4.33
CA MET A 151 18.02 -5.86 5.39
C MET A 151 16.58 -5.85 5.93
N PHE A 152 15.57 -5.85 5.06
CA PHE A 152 14.17 -5.88 5.50
C PHE A 152 13.82 -7.19 6.23
N ILE A 153 14.29 -8.33 5.72
CA ILE A 153 14.10 -9.64 6.36
C ILE A 153 14.65 -9.64 7.80
N LYS A 154 15.89 -9.18 7.97
CA LYS A 154 16.62 -9.28 9.24
C LYS A 154 16.27 -8.17 10.24
N GLY A 155 15.93 -6.98 9.72
CA GLY A 155 15.95 -5.74 10.50
C GLY A 155 14.59 -5.09 10.73
N TYR A 156 13.65 -5.19 9.79
CA TYR A 156 12.48 -4.30 9.79
C TYR A 156 11.53 -4.58 10.97
N ALA A 157 11.18 -5.84 11.22
CA ALA A 157 10.26 -6.20 12.32
C ALA A 157 10.78 -5.77 13.70
N ARG A 158 12.10 -5.87 13.92
CA ARG A 158 12.73 -5.39 15.15
C ARG A 158 12.74 -3.88 15.23
N TYR A 159 13.03 -3.21 14.12
CA TYR A 159 13.09 -1.76 14.06
C TYR A 159 11.72 -1.11 14.31
N ALA A 160 10.67 -1.69 13.73
CA ALA A 160 9.29 -1.24 13.88
C ALA A 160 8.62 -1.75 15.19
N ASP A 161 9.40 -2.30 16.13
CA ASP A 161 8.94 -2.82 17.43
C ASP A 161 7.76 -3.79 17.34
N CYS A 162 7.83 -4.70 16.37
CA CYS A 162 6.74 -5.62 16.03
C CYS A 162 7.30 -7.01 15.67
N SER A 163 8.27 -7.47 16.48
CA SER A 163 9.03 -8.71 16.26
C SER A 163 8.14 -9.96 16.26
N GLU A 164 6.96 -9.90 16.85
CA GLU A 164 5.93 -10.93 16.78
C GLU A 164 5.43 -11.20 15.35
N TYR A 165 5.56 -10.24 14.43
CA TYR A 165 5.22 -10.40 13.00
C TYR A 165 6.43 -10.69 12.11
N ALA A 166 7.60 -11.01 12.67
CA ALA A 166 8.83 -11.20 11.91
C ALA A 166 8.69 -12.18 10.73
N ALA A 167 8.04 -13.33 10.94
CA ALA A 167 7.82 -14.31 9.88
C ALA A 167 6.91 -13.78 8.75
N VAL A 168 5.91 -12.95 9.09
CA VAL A 168 5.02 -12.32 8.10
C VAL A 168 5.80 -11.29 7.28
N TYR A 169 6.65 -10.49 7.92
CA TYR A 169 7.48 -9.50 7.25
C TYR A 169 8.59 -10.11 6.41
N GLU A 170 9.16 -11.24 6.81
CA GLU A 170 10.07 -12.02 5.97
C GLU A 170 9.36 -12.52 4.70
N ASN A 171 8.14 -13.05 4.83
CA ASN A 171 7.35 -13.48 3.67
C ASN A 171 7.02 -12.30 2.75
N ARG A 172 6.64 -11.15 3.32
CA ARG A 172 6.42 -9.91 2.57
C ARG A 172 7.67 -9.46 1.83
N ALA A 173 8.82 -9.41 2.50
CA ALA A 173 10.10 -9.02 1.89
C ALA A 173 10.41 -9.89 0.67
N ASN A 174 10.32 -11.21 0.83
CA ASN A 174 10.52 -12.15 -0.26
C ASN A 174 9.48 -12.01 -1.39
N GLY A 175 8.22 -11.71 -1.07
CA GLY A 175 7.17 -11.43 -2.04
C GLY A 175 7.45 -10.17 -2.86
N THR A 176 7.75 -9.06 -2.19
CA THR A 176 8.15 -7.79 -2.79
C THR A 176 9.38 -7.96 -3.67
N TYR A 177 10.39 -8.70 -3.21
CA TYR A 177 11.61 -8.98 -3.96
C TYR A 177 11.32 -9.71 -5.27
N ARG A 178 10.52 -10.78 -5.23
CA ARG A 178 10.13 -11.52 -6.44
C ARG A 178 9.33 -10.65 -7.41
N TYR A 179 8.40 -9.84 -6.90
CA TYR A 179 7.63 -8.92 -7.72
C TYR A 179 8.55 -7.93 -8.45
N VAL A 180 9.42 -7.24 -7.72
CA VAL A 180 10.34 -6.24 -8.28
C VAL A 180 11.29 -6.85 -9.29
N LEU A 181 11.72 -8.10 -9.11
CA LEU A 181 12.54 -8.81 -10.11
C LEU A 181 11.76 -9.18 -11.38
N SER A 182 10.45 -9.44 -11.26
CA SER A 182 9.60 -9.88 -12.38
C SER A 182 9.17 -8.77 -13.34
N ILE A 183 9.21 -7.52 -12.89
CA ILE A 183 8.76 -6.36 -13.67
C ILE A 183 9.89 -5.75 -14.51
N GLU A 184 9.49 -5.14 -15.63
CA GLU A 184 10.36 -4.29 -16.44
C GLU A 184 10.28 -2.84 -15.92
N VAL A 185 11.45 -2.26 -15.70
CA VAL A 185 11.65 -0.96 -15.06
C VAL A 185 12.49 -0.10 -15.97
#